data_AF-A0A3A6N5J5-F1
#
_entry.id   AF-A0A3A6N5J5-F1
#
_cell.length_a   1.000
_cell.length_b   1.000
_cell.length_c   1.000
_cell.angle_alpha   90.00
_cell.angle_beta   90.00
_cell.angle_gamma   90.00
#
_symmetry.space_group_name_H-M   'P 1'
#
loop_
_entity.id
_entity.type
_entity.pdbx_description
1 polymer ?
#
loop_
_entity_poly.entity_id
_entity_poly.type
_entity_poly.pdbx_seq_one_letter_code
_entity_poly.pdbx_strand_id
1 'polypeptide(L)' 'MSNIEQDFEVVLDKSKELVKVLSEDSEAISSVDRARLRFELRLAYNLSASLCENMRLTQELQELITECELLLVS' A
#
# COMPACT_ATOMS: atom_id res chain seq x y z
N MET A 1 -19.39 0.84 12.01
CA MET A 1 -18.47 0.67 10.89
C MET A 1 -19.24 0.08 9.74
N SER A 2 -19.14 0.69 8.56
CA SER A 2 -19.66 0.11 7.33
C SER A 2 -18.75 -1.06 6.89
N ASN A 3 -19.26 -2.00 6.09
CA ASN A 3 -18.44 -3.09 5.54
C ASN A 3 -17.24 -2.56 4.75
N ILE A 4 -17.39 -1.39 4.12
CA ILE A 4 -16.32 -0.72 3.36
C ILE A 4 -15.17 -0.29 4.29
N GLU A 5 -15.47 0.19 5.49
CA GLU A 5 -14.43 0.58 6.46
C GLU A 5 -13.66 -0.64 6.99
N GLN A 6 -14.34 -1.77 7.22
CA GLN A 6 -13.68 -3.02 7.61
C GLN A 6 -12.80 -3.58 6.49
N ASP A 7 -13.29 -3.58 5.25
CA ASP A 7 -12.48 -3.99 4.10
C ASP A 7 -11.28 -3.06 3.89
N PHE A 8 -11.43 -1.75 4.17
CA PHE A 8 -10.35 -0.78 4.11
C PHE A 8 -9.29 -1.00 5.20
N GLU A 9 -9.69 -1.34 6.42
CA GLU A 9 -8.77 -1.72 7.50
C GLU A 9 -7.94 -2.97 7.12
N VAL A 10 -8.54 -3.94 6.43
CA VAL A 10 -7.79 -5.10 5.90
C VAL A 10 -6.75 -4.68 4.86
N VAL A 11 -7.07 -3.71 3.99
CA VAL A 11 -6.11 -3.17 3.02
C VAL A 11 -4.97 -2.42 3.73
N LEU A 12 -5.26 -1.68 4.79
CA LEU A 12 -4.25 -1.02 5.63
C LEU A 12 -3.29 -2.03 6.26
N ASP A 13 -3.82 -3.10 6.89
CA ASP A 13 -3.00 -4.10 7.54
C ASP A 13 -2.09 -4.84 6.55
N LYS A 14 -2.62 -5.20 5.38
CA LYS A 14 -1.81 -5.79 4.30
C LYS A 14 -0.72 -4.85 3.79
N SER A 15 -1.01 -3.55 3.72
CA SER A 15 -0.03 -2.54 3.30
C SER A 15 1.09 -2.40 4.33
N LYS A 16 0.77 -2.45 5.63
CA LYS A 16 1.78 -2.47 6.72
C LYS A 16 2.67 -3.71 6.65
N GLU A 17 2.08 -4.88 6.40
CA GLU A 17 2.85 -6.11 6.21
C GLU A 17 3.78 -6.01 5.00
N LEU A 18 3.30 -5.44 3.90
CA LEU A 18 4.12 -5.23 2.71
C LEU A 18 5.30 -4.28 2.97
N VAL A 19 5.10 -3.16 3.68
CA VAL A 19 6.21 -2.28 4.10
C VAL A 19 7.28 -3.09 4.82
N LYS A 20 6.88 -3.94 5.78
CA LYS A 20 7.81 -4.78 6.55
C LYS A 20 8.59 -5.73 5.64
N VAL A 21 7.91 -6.46 4.77
CA VAL A 21 8.56 -7.40 3.82
C VAL A 21 9.52 -6.66 2.89
N LEU A 22 9.11 -5.52 2.34
CA LEU A 22 9.98 -4.70 1.48
C LEU A 22 11.20 -4.17 2.25
N SER A 23 11.03 -3.79 3.51
CA SER A 23 12.14 -3.31 4.34
C SER A 23 13.17 -4.39 4.67
N GLU A 24 12.75 -5.66 4.74
CA GLU A 24 13.61 -6.80 5.06
C GLU A 24 14.31 -7.37 3.80
N ASP A 25 13.65 -7.37 2.63
CA ASP A 25 14.09 -8.10 1.43
C ASP A 25 14.17 -7.24 0.14
N SER A 26 14.12 -5.90 0.20
CA SER A 26 14.09 -5.02 -0.99
C SER A 26 15.20 -5.29 -2.03
N GLU A 27 16.41 -5.66 -1.60
CA GLU A 27 17.54 -5.95 -2.49
C GLU A 27 17.34 -7.22 -3.34
N ALA A 28 16.47 -8.15 -2.92
CA ALA A 28 16.19 -9.40 -3.65
C ALA A 28 15.14 -9.23 -4.77
N ILE A 29 14.45 -8.09 -4.82
CA ILE A 29 13.34 -7.86 -5.76
C ILE A 29 13.89 -7.33 -7.09
N SER A 30 13.57 -8.02 -8.19
CA SER A 30 14.00 -7.62 -9.53
C SER A 30 13.43 -6.24 -9.92
N SER A 31 14.11 -5.52 -10.82
CA SER A 31 13.64 -4.21 -11.29
C SER A 31 12.26 -4.25 -11.95
N VAL A 32 11.92 -5.36 -12.62
CA VAL A 32 10.61 -5.59 -13.23
C VAL A 32 9.54 -5.81 -12.16
N ASP A 33 9.83 -6.62 -11.14
CA ASP A 33 8.91 -6.87 -10.05
C ASP A 33 8.68 -5.61 -9.20
N ARG A 34 9.71 -4.77 -9.01
CA ARG A 34 9.58 -3.46 -8.35
C ARG A 34 8.61 -2.55 -9.10
N ALA A 35 8.74 -2.45 -10.43
CA ALA A 35 7.85 -1.64 -11.24
C ALA A 35 6.40 -2.16 -11.20
N ARG A 36 6.23 -3.48 -11.24
CA ARG A 36 4.93 -4.14 -11.11
C ARG A 36 4.29 -3.87 -9.75
N LEU A 37 5.02 -4.07 -8.66
CA LEU A 37 4.55 -3.82 -7.30
C LEU A 37 4.12 -2.36 -7.11
N ARG A 38 4.90 -1.40 -7.63
CA ARG A 38 4.52 0.03 -7.60
C ARG A 38 3.21 0.31 -8.33
N PHE A 39 3.00 -0.31 -9.49
CA PHE A 39 1.74 -0.16 -10.24
C PHE A 39 0.56 -0.77 -9.46
N GLU A 40 0.71 -1.99 -8.96
CA GLU A 40 -0.32 -2.69 -8.20
C GLU A 40 -0.69 -1.92 -6.92
N LEU A 41 0.29 -1.37 -6.20
CA LEU A 41 0.07 -0.54 -5.01
C LEU A 41 -0.73 0.73 -5.33
N ARG A 42 -0.32 1.49 -6.34
CA ARG A 42 -1.04 2.71 -6.76
C ARG A 42 -2.47 2.41 -7.22
N LEU A 43 -2.67 1.30 -7.92
CA LEU A 43 -4.00 0.88 -8.34
C LEU A 43 -4.87 0.54 -7.12
N ALA A 44 -4.35 -0.26 -6.19
CA ALA A 44 -5.06 -0.62 -4.96
C ALA A 44 -5.39 0.62 -4.11
N TYR A 45 -4.46 1.56 -3.98
CA TYR A 45 -4.68 2.83 -3.30
C TYR A 45 -5.80 3.64 -3.94
N ASN A 46 -5.72 3.89 -5.24
CA ASN A 46 -6.71 4.73 -5.94
C ASN A 46 -8.12 4.14 -5.85
N LEU A 47 -8.24 2.81 -5.98
CA LEU A 47 -9.51 2.12 -5.82
C LEU A 47 -10.03 2.25 -4.39
N SER A 48 -9.19 1.97 -3.39
CA SER A 48 -9.60 1.99 -1.97
C SER A 48 -9.93 3.42 -1.51
N ALA A 49 -9.11 4.40 -1.87
CA ALA A 49 -9.31 5.81 -1.53
C ALA A 49 -10.59 6.40 -2.15
N SER A 50 -10.99 5.93 -3.34
CA SER A 50 -12.26 6.35 -3.96
C SER A 50 -13.51 5.84 -3.25
N LEU A 51 -13.38 4.77 -2.44
CA LEU A 51 -14.48 4.11 -1.74
C LEU A 51 -14.55 4.49 -0.26
N CYS A 52 -13.44 4.98 0.33
CA CYS A 52 -13.36 5.32 1.73
C CYS A 52 -13.59 6.83 1.96
N GLU A 53 -14.70 7.17 2.62
CA GLU A 53 -15.02 8.55 3.02
C GLU A 53 -14.20 9.02 4.23
N ASN A 54 -13.52 8.10 4.93
CA ASN A 54 -12.71 8.41 6.09
C ASN A 54 -11.34 8.94 5.69
N MET A 55 -11.20 10.27 5.68
CA MET A 55 -9.96 10.95 5.30
C MET A 55 -8.74 10.50 6.11
N ARG A 56 -8.89 10.16 7.39
CA ARG A 56 -7.76 9.72 8.22
C ARG A 56 -7.22 8.38 7.74
N LEU A 57 -8.10 7.42 7.46
CA LEU A 57 -7.69 6.09 6.96
C LEU A 57 -7.08 6.20 5.57
N THR A 58 -7.66 7.03 4.69
CA THR A 58 -7.11 7.30 3.36
C THR A 58 -5.72 7.93 3.43
N GLN A 59 -5.50 8.85 4.36
CA GLN A 59 -4.18 9.46 4.58
C GLN A 59 -3.16 8.47 5.12
N GLU A 60 -3.54 7.62 6.09
CA GLU A 60 -2.67 6.54 6.59
C GLU A 60 -2.27 5.57 5.48
N LEU A 61 -3.21 5.19 4.61
CA LEU A 61 -2.91 4.33 3.46
C LEU A 61 -1.96 5.03 2.47
N GLN A 62 -2.14 6.33 2.24
CA GLN A 62 -1.27 7.11 1.37
C GLN A 62 0.18 7.14 1.87
N GLU A 63 0.37 7.30 3.18
CA GLU A 63 1.69 7.29 3.82
C GLU A 63 2.37 5.93 3.64
N LEU A 64 1.66 4.83 3.90
CA LEU A 64 2.18 3.47 3.72
C LEU A 64 2.56 3.17 2.27
N ILE A 65 1.72 3.57 1.30
CA ILE A 65 2.01 3.39 -0.13
C ILE A 65 3.27 4.17 -0.51
N THR A 66 3.41 5.40 -0.02
CA THR A 66 4.59 6.24 -0.28
C THR A 66 5.85 5.58 0.29
N GLU A 67 5.77 5.01 1.48
CA GLU A 67 6.87 4.27 2.10
C GLU A 67 7.28 3.03 1.29
N CYS A 68 6.31 2.18 0.90
CA CYS A 68 6.56 1.06 -0.01
C CYS A 68 7.25 1.51 -1.30
N GLU A 69 6.80 2.64 -1.87
CA GLU A 69 7.36 3.15 -3.12
C GLU A 69 8.79 3.66 -3.00
N LEU A 70 9.17 4.19 -1.84
CA LEU A 70 10.55 4.60 -1.56
C LEU A 70 11.46 3.37 -1.45
N LEU A 71 11.01 2.33 -0.75
CA LEU A 71 11.72 1.06 -0.59
C LEU A 71 11.91 0.31 -1.93
N LEU A 72 11.02 0.53 -2.90
CA LEU A 72 11.10 -0.07 -4.23
C LEU A 72 12.02 0.70 -5.20
N VAL A 73 12.50 1.90 -4.83
CA VAL A 73 13.45 2.70 -5.65
C VAL A 73 14.89 2.47 -5.23
N SER A 74 15.13 2.22 -3.94
CA SER A 74 16.46 1.92 -3.38
C SER A 74 17.04 0.63 -3.92
#